data_AF-A0A960H3R4-F1
#
_entry.id   AF-A0A960H3R4-F1
#
_cell.length_a   1.000
_cell.length_b   1.000
_cell.length_c   1.000
_cell.angle_alpha   90.00
_cell.angle_beta   90.00
_cell.angle_gamma   90.00
#
_symmetry.space_group_name_H-M   'P 1'
#
loop_
_entity.id
_entity.type
_entity.pdbx_description
1 polymer ?
#
loop_
_entity_poly.entity_id
_entity_poly.type
_entity_poly.pdbx_seq_one_letter_code
_entity_poly.pdbx_strand_id
1 'polypeptide(L)'
;MPHVITQSCCSDGSCVYACPVNCIHPSPDEPGFATTEMLYIDPVACVDCGACVSACPVGAIAPETRLTPHQRPFIAVNSAYYAARYPD
;
A
#
# COMPACT_ATOMS: atom_id res chain seq x y z
N MET A 1 -10.74 -2.35 8.49
CA MET A 1 -10.80 -1.72 7.15
C MET A 1 -9.39 -1.67 6.59
N PRO A 2 -9.19 -1.88 5.28
CA PRO A 2 -7.85 -1.92 4.71
C PRO A 2 -7.09 -0.61 4.90
N HIS A 3 -5.77 -0.74 4.99
CA HIS A 3 -4.87 0.40 4.94
C HIS A 3 -4.61 0.79 3.47
N VAL A 4 -4.34 2.08 3.25
CA VAL A 4 -4.18 2.66 1.92
C VAL A 4 -2.89 3.47 1.90
N ILE A 5 -2.04 3.22 0.92
CA ILE A 5 -0.87 4.06 0.63
C ILE A 5 -1.35 5.26 -0.19
N THR A 6 -0.83 6.46 0.08
CA THR A 6 -1.26 7.73 -0.56
C THR A 6 -0.10 8.42 -1.29
N GLN A 7 -0.36 9.60 -1.88
CA GLN A 7 0.57 10.36 -2.74
C GLN A 7 1.98 10.57 -2.18
N SER A 8 2.15 10.55 -0.85
CA SER A 8 3.44 10.83 -0.20
C SER A 8 4.39 9.64 -0.20
N CYS A 9 4.01 8.50 -0.80
CA CYS A 9 4.85 7.32 -0.87
C CYS A 9 6.22 7.64 -1.49
N CYS A 10 7.29 7.17 -0.86
CA CYS A 10 8.66 7.32 -1.36
C CYS A 10 9.27 5.99 -1.84
N SER A 11 8.46 4.94 -1.98
CA SER A 11 8.87 3.60 -2.44
C SER A 11 10.10 3.00 -1.73
N ASP A 12 10.31 3.29 -0.45
CA ASP A 12 11.49 2.79 0.27
C ASP A 12 11.38 1.30 0.66
N GLY A 13 10.15 0.78 0.77
CA GLY A 13 9.87 -0.63 1.03
C GLY A 13 9.82 -1.03 2.51
N SER A 14 10.06 -0.13 3.47
CA SER A 14 9.99 -0.49 4.91
C SER A 14 8.64 -1.08 5.33
N CYS A 15 7.54 -0.59 4.74
CA CYS A 15 6.20 -1.10 5.02
C CYS A 15 5.99 -2.56 4.55
N VAL A 16 6.71 -3.00 3.51
CA VAL A 16 6.63 -4.37 2.97
C VAL A 16 7.08 -5.36 4.04
N TYR A 17 8.24 -5.12 4.65
CA TYR A 17 8.79 -5.98 5.72
C TYR A 17 7.97 -5.95 7.01
N ALA A 18 7.21 -4.89 7.25
CA ALA A 18 6.34 -4.77 8.42
C ALA A 18 5.00 -5.50 8.24
N CYS A 19 4.61 -5.86 7.02
CA CYS A 19 3.29 -6.43 6.76
C CYS A 19 3.26 -7.94 7.09
N PRO A 20 2.46 -8.40 8.07
CA PRO A 20 2.47 -9.79 8.51
C PRO A 20 1.84 -10.77 7.51
N VAL A 21 1.09 -10.26 6.53
CA VAL A 21 0.39 -11.05 5.51
C VAL A 21 0.94 -10.80 4.11
N ASN A 22 2.08 -10.09 4.00
CA ASN A 22 2.76 -9.80 2.74
C ASN A 22 1.82 -9.25 1.65
N CYS A 23 1.00 -8.25 1.99
CA CYS A 23 -0.02 -7.69 1.10
C CYS A 23 0.38 -6.32 0.51
N ILE A 24 1.68 -6.02 0.41
CA ILE A 24 2.18 -4.73 -0.07
C ILE A 24 3.18 -4.96 -1.19
N HIS A 25 2.87 -4.45 -2.38
CA HIS A 25 3.62 -4.73 -3.59
C HIS A 25 3.80 -3.47 -4.47
N PRO A 26 4.82 -3.41 -5.34
CA PRO A 26 5.86 -4.42 -5.49
C PRO A 26 6.78 -4.51 -4.25
N SER A 27 7.24 -5.71 -3.90
CA SER A 27 8.23 -5.91 -2.85
C SER A 27 9.65 -5.67 -3.38
N PRO A 28 10.67 -5.42 -2.53
CA PRO A 28 12.04 -5.18 -2.97
C PRO A 28 12.64 -6.29 -3.85
N ASP A 29 12.15 -7.52 -3.73
CA ASP A 29 12.59 -8.68 -4.51
C ASP A 29 11.81 -8.86 -5.83
N GLU A 30 10.81 -8.02 -6.10
CA GLU A 30 9.93 -8.14 -7.27
C GLU A 30 10.35 -7.26 -8.44
N PRO A 31 10.17 -7.76 -9.69
CA PRO A 31 10.30 -6.95 -10.88
C PRO A 31 9.35 -5.74 -10.82
N GLY A 32 9.91 -4.54 -10.88
CA GLY A 32 9.17 -3.28 -10.88
C GLY A 32 9.40 -2.41 -9.64
N PHE A 33 9.96 -2.95 -8.55
CA PHE A 33 10.25 -2.15 -7.35
C PHE A 33 11.19 -0.98 -7.64
N ALA A 34 12.26 -1.22 -8.39
CA ALA A 34 13.24 -0.20 -8.73
C ALA A 34 12.69 0.96 -9.60
N THR A 35 11.53 0.77 -10.22
CA THR A 35 10.93 1.73 -11.17
C THR A 35 9.56 2.23 -10.74
N THR A 36 9.03 1.73 -9.61
CA THR A 36 7.69 2.12 -9.17
C THR A 36 7.73 3.48 -8.47
N GLU A 37 6.77 4.34 -8.80
CA GLU A 37 6.60 5.62 -8.12
C GLU A 37 5.90 5.46 -6.76
N MET A 38 5.27 4.30 -6.51
CA MET A 38 4.47 4.05 -5.33
C MET A 38 4.31 2.54 -5.07
N LEU A 39 4.05 2.16 -3.80
CA LEU A 39 3.65 0.81 -3.42
C LEU A 39 2.14 0.74 -3.16
N TYR A 40 1.58 -0.46 -3.20
CA TYR A 40 0.13 -0.69 -3.18
C TYR A 40 -0.24 -1.78 -2.17
N ILE A 41 -1.20 -1.49 -1.30
CA ILE A 41 -1.77 -2.46 -0.37
C ILE A 41 -2.93 -3.20 -1.04
N ASP A 42 -2.93 -4.53 -0.98
CA ASP A 42 -4.09 -5.33 -1.37
C ASP A 42 -5.20 -5.16 -0.32
N PRO A 43 -6.36 -4.55 -0.69
CA PRO A 43 -7.44 -4.34 0.25
C PRO A 43 -8.13 -5.65 0.68
N VAL A 44 -8.03 -6.73 -0.10
CA VAL A 44 -8.65 -8.03 0.19
C VAL A 44 -7.81 -8.80 1.20
N ALA A 45 -6.48 -8.81 1.04
CA ALA A 45 -5.58 -9.51 1.94
C ALA A 45 -5.24 -8.72 3.23
N CYS A 46 -5.43 -7.40 3.25
CA CYS A 46 -5.10 -6.57 4.41
C CYS A 46 -5.92 -6.94 5.66
N VAL A 47 -5.23 -7.27 6.76
CA VAL A 47 -5.84 -7.68 8.05
C VAL A 47 -5.96 -6.54 9.08
N ASP A 48 -5.81 -5.28 8.65
CA ASP A 48 -5.99 -4.09 9.51
C ASP A 48 -5.13 -4.06 10.80
N CYS A 49 -3.89 -4.56 10.72
CA CYS A 49 -2.99 -4.62 11.89
C CYS A 49 -2.26 -3.30 12.21
N GLY A 50 -2.17 -2.37 11.25
CA GLY A 50 -1.53 -1.07 11.42
C GLY A 50 0.00 -1.04 11.43
N ALA A 51 0.70 -2.17 11.34
CA ALA A 51 2.17 -2.23 11.40
C ALA A 51 2.85 -1.37 10.31
N CYS A 52 2.31 -1.37 9.10
CA CYS A 52 2.82 -0.57 7.99
C CYS A 52 2.73 0.95 8.21
N VAL A 53 1.76 1.42 9.01
CA VAL A 53 1.61 2.85 9.33
C VAL A 53 2.80 3.34 10.15
N SER A 54 3.22 2.57 11.16
CA SER A 54 4.38 2.90 11.99
C SER A 54 5.70 2.75 11.25
N ALA A 55 5.78 1.83 10.28
CA ALA A 55 6.99 1.58 9.50
C ALA A 55 7.23 2.61 8.39
N CYS A 56 6.20 3.33 7.93
CA CYS A 56 6.34 4.27 6.82
C CYS A 56 7.09 5.55 7.27
N PRO A 57 8.27 5.84 6.71
CA PRO A 57 9.10 6.96 7.18
C PRO A 57 8.49 8.34 6.89
N VAL A 58 7.57 8.40 5.93
CA VAL A 58 6.94 9.64 5.43
C VAL A 58 5.45 9.72 5.76
N GLY A 59 4.92 8.76 6.54
CA GLY A 59 3.51 8.77 6.97
C GLY A 59 2.50 8.66 5.81
N ALA A 60 2.86 7.98 4.72
CA ALA A 60 2.02 7.87 3.52
C ALA A 60 0.86 6.87 3.67
N ILE A 61 0.78 6.12 4.78
CA ILE A 61 -0.16 5.01 4.96
C ILE A 61 -1.15 5.33 6.07
N ALA A 62 -2.45 5.16 5.80
CA ALA A 62 -3.51 5.32 6.78
C ALA A 62 -4.66 4.33 6.51
N PRO A 63 -5.46 3.95 7.52
CA PRO A 63 -6.71 3.24 7.26
C PRO A 63 -7.64 4.10 6.42
N GLU A 64 -8.41 3.48 5.52
CA GLU A 64 -9.28 4.20 4.58
C GLU A 64 -10.27 5.17 5.27
N THR A 65 -10.67 4.87 6.51
CA THR A 65 -11.56 5.72 7.34
C THR A 65 -10.93 7.03 7.81
N ARG A 66 -9.59 7.14 7.77
CA ARG A 66 -8.84 8.33 8.18
C ARG A 66 -8.32 9.15 7.01
N LEU A 67 -8.69 8.81 5.78
CA LEU A 67 -8.26 9.56 4.59
C LEU A 67 -8.99 10.89 4.48
N THR A 68 -8.22 11.93 4.17
CA THR A 68 -8.76 13.22 3.76
C THR A 68 -9.47 13.12 2.40
N PRO A 69 -10.33 14.09 2.04
CA PRO A 69 -10.99 14.11 0.73
C PRO A 69 -10.05 13.96 -0.47
N HIS A 70 -8.87 14.56 -0.40
CA HIS A 70 -7.86 14.50 -1.45
C HIS A 70 -7.14 13.14 -1.53
N GLN A 71 -7.14 12.37 -0.44
CA GLN A 71 -6.50 11.06 -0.38
C GLN A 71 -7.44 9.91 -0.76
N ARG A 72 -8.76 10.09 -0.67
CA ARG A 72 -9.74 9.03 -1.01
C ARG A 72 -9.56 8.39 -2.40
N PRO A 73 -9.16 9.11 -3.47
CA PRO A 73 -8.89 8.47 -4.76
C PRO A 73 -7.86 7.34 -4.70
N PHE A 74 -6.95 7.35 -3.72
CA PHE A 74 -5.94 6.31 -3.56
C PHE A 74 -6.50 4.95 -3.16
N ILE A 75 -7.73 4.86 -2.65
CA ILE A 75 -8.41 3.58 -2.42
C ILE A 75 -8.51 2.80 -3.74
N ALA A 76 -8.96 3.47 -4.80
CA ALA A 76 -9.07 2.87 -6.13
C ALA A 76 -7.69 2.58 -6.74
N VAL A 77 -6.71 3.47 -6.53
CA VAL A 77 -5.33 3.27 -7.02
C VAL A 77 -4.70 2.01 -6.44
N ASN A 78 -4.81 1.80 -5.12
CA ASN A 78 -4.27 0.60 -4.46
C ASN A 78 -4.98 -0.67 -4.97
N SER A 79 -6.31 -0.63 -5.07
CA SER A 79 -7.11 -1.77 -5.55
C SER A 79 -6.81 -2.12 -7.02
N ALA A 80 -6.65 -1.11 -7.88
CA ALA A 80 -6.42 -1.29 -9.31
C ALA A 80 -5.10 -2.01 -9.62
N TYR A 81 -4.07 -1.82 -8.79
CA TYR A 81 -2.80 -2.53 -8.93
C TYR A 81 -2.99 -4.06 -8.91
N TYR A 82 -3.86 -4.56 -8.02
CA TYR A 82 -4.14 -5.99 -7.89
C TYR A 82 -5.18 -6.48 -8.89
N ALA A 83 -6.21 -5.69 -9.19
CA ALA A 83 -7.22 -6.06 -10.19
C ALA A 83 -6.62 -6.26 -11.60
N ALA A 84 -5.59 -5.48 -11.96
CA ALA A 84 -4.88 -5.64 -13.22
C ALA A 84 -3.96 -6.88 -13.27
N ARG A 85 -3.58 -7.41 -12.09
CA ARG A 85 -2.54 -8.44 -11.94
C ARG A 85 -3.12 -9.81 -11.58
N TYR A 86 -4.30 -9.81 -10.96
CA TYR A 86 -5.12 -10.97 -10.64
C TYR A 86 -6.57 -10.72 -11.08
N PRO A 87 -6.82 -10.56 -12.39
CA PRO A 87 -8.17 -10.72 -12.91
C PRO A 87 -8.52 -12.19 -12.69
N ASP A 88 -9.60 -12.49 -11.97
CA ASP A 88 -10.03 -13.87 -11.69
C ASP A 88 -9.93 -14.83 -12.89
#